data_AF-A0A8K0FXD8-F1
#
_entry.id   AF-A0A8K0FXD8-F1
#
_cell.length_a   1.000
_cell.length_b   1.000
_cell.length_c   1.000
_cell.angle_alpha   90.00
_cell.angle_beta   90.00
_cell.angle_gamma   90.00
#
_symmetry.space_group_name_H-M   'P 1'
#
loop_
_entity.id
_entity.type
_entity.pdbx_description
1 polymer ?
#
loop_
_entity_poly.entity_id
_entity_poly.type
_entity_poly.pdbx_seq_one_letter_code
_entity_poly.pdbx_strand_id
1 'polypeptide(L)'
;MNVIIKGKDFPEDAEAETVQKFLEEKIGVKTKLNEIHHVGTRKEGKEIVRATVENMESKRLIMKNKKKLKGLEYYIDDDSTNAEQKIQKKLREIVKIEKNKEKRITIGYQKINIE
;
A
#
# COMPACT_ATOMS: atom_id res chain seq x y z
N MET A 1 -6.06 4.02 8.90
CA MET A 1 -4.84 3.90 8.08
C MET A 1 -5.27 3.49 6.70
N ASN A 2 -4.85 4.20 5.65
CA ASN A 2 -5.55 4.05 4.37
C ASN A 2 -4.59 3.64 3.27
N VAL A 3 -5.14 2.91 2.31
CA VAL A 3 -4.51 2.56 1.04
C VAL A 3 -5.40 3.06 -0.08
N ILE A 4 -4.80 3.49 -1.18
CA ILE A 4 -5.51 3.89 -2.38
C ILE A 4 -5.33 2.77 -3.39
N ILE A 5 -6.43 2.22 -3.86
CA ILE A 5 -6.48 1.20 -4.90
C ILE A 5 -7.01 1.86 -6.16
N LYS A 6 -6.36 1.57 -7.30
CA LYS A 6 -6.72 2.10 -8.61
C LYS A 6 -6.79 0.94 -9.59
N GLY A 7 -7.84 0.89 -10.41
CA GLY A 7 -8.00 -0.18 -11.40
C GLY A 7 -9.01 0.18 -12.47
N LYS A 8 -8.76 -0.24 -13.71
CA LYS A 8 -9.65 0.05 -14.85
C LYS A 8 -10.99 -0.70 -14.77
N ASP A 9 -10.97 -1.91 -14.22
CA ASP A 9 -12.16 -2.75 -14.06
C ASP A 9 -12.56 -2.89 -12.58
N PHE A 10 -12.15 -1.94 -11.73
CA PHE A 10 -12.58 -1.95 -10.34
C PHE A 10 -14.05 -1.49 -10.29
N PRO A 11 -14.96 -2.18 -9.59
CA PRO A 11 -16.36 -1.77 -9.56
C PRO A 11 -16.54 -0.37 -8.98
N GLU A 12 -17.39 0.45 -9.60
CA GLU A 12 -17.70 1.81 -9.15
C GLU A 12 -18.30 1.81 -7.75
N ASP A 13 -19.10 0.79 -7.42
CA ASP A 13 -19.69 0.55 -6.09
C ASP A 13 -19.00 -0.62 -5.35
N ALA A 14 -17.68 -0.76 -5.51
CA ALA A 14 -16.93 -1.81 -4.82
C ALA A 14 -17.11 -1.78 -3.29
N GLU A 15 -17.90 -2.72 -2.79
CA GLU A 15 -18.09 -2.95 -1.36
C GLU A 15 -16.82 -3.48 -0.66
N ALA A 16 -16.85 -3.45 0.68
CA ALA A 16 -15.78 -3.96 1.53
C ALA A 16 -15.34 -5.37 1.17
N GLU A 17 -16.30 -6.26 0.89
CA GLU A 17 -16.02 -7.65 0.56
C GLU A 17 -15.27 -7.79 -0.77
N THR A 18 -15.62 -7.00 -1.78
CA THR A 18 -14.96 -6.99 -3.10
C THR A 18 -13.49 -6.58 -2.98
N VAL A 19 -13.21 -5.52 -2.23
CA VAL A 19 -11.83 -5.09 -2.00
C VAL A 19 -11.04 -6.11 -1.18
N GLN A 20 -11.67 -6.74 -0.18
CA GLN A 20 -11.04 -7.80 0.61
C GLN A 20 -10.66 -9.00 -0.27
N LYS A 21 -11.58 -9.46 -1.13
CA LYS A 21 -11.29 -10.53 -2.11
C LYS A 21 -10.16 -10.15 -3.05
N PHE A 22 -10.16 -8.92 -3.58
CA PHE A 22 -9.07 -8.43 -4.42
C PHE A 22 -7.70 -8.48 -3.69
N LEU A 23 -7.65 -8.03 -2.44
CA LEU A 23 -6.43 -8.07 -1.62
C LEU A 23 -5.99 -9.51 -1.32
N GLU A 24 -6.92 -10.42 -1.09
CA GLU A 24 -6.62 -11.83 -0.88
C GLU A 24 -6.11 -12.49 -2.17
N GLU A 25 -6.79 -12.33 -3.30
CA GLU A 25 -6.48 -12.99 -4.57
C GLU A 25 -5.24 -12.42 -5.28
N LYS A 26 -5.15 -11.09 -5.40
CA LYS A 26 -4.07 -10.44 -6.17
C LYS A 26 -2.84 -10.14 -5.32
N ILE A 27 -3.03 -9.85 -4.04
CA ILE A 27 -1.95 -9.46 -3.13
C ILE A 27 -1.54 -10.61 -2.20
N GLY A 28 -2.46 -11.53 -1.90
CA GLY A 28 -2.24 -12.61 -0.93
C GLY A 28 -2.31 -12.11 0.51
N VAL A 29 -3.16 -11.12 0.80
CA VAL A 29 -3.30 -10.56 2.15
C VAL A 29 -4.77 -10.58 2.56
N LYS A 30 -5.09 -11.43 3.54
CA LYS A 30 -6.39 -11.47 4.18
C LYS A 30 -6.43 -10.41 5.29
N THR A 31 -7.32 -9.43 5.15
CA THR A 31 -7.48 -8.34 6.12
C THR A 31 -8.92 -7.86 6.13
N LYS A 32 -9.35 -7.26 7.24
CA LYS A 32 -10.64 -6.55 7.30
C LYS A 32 -10.45 -5.09 6.90
N LEU A 33 -11.51 -4.54 6.34
CA LEU A 33 -11.62 -3.13 6.00
C LEU A 33 -12.62 -2.48 6.94
N ASN A 34 -12.21 -1.39 7.56
CA ASN A 34 -13.06 -0.62 8.46
C ASN A 34 -13.98 0.30 7.66
N GLU A 35 -13.49 0.87 6.57
CA GLU A 35 -14.23 1.81 5.72
C GLU A 35 -13.74 1.75 4.28
N ILE A 36 -14.63 2.05 3.35
CA ILE A 36 -14.33 2.28 1.94
C ILE A 36 -14.95 3.61 1.53
N HIS A 37 -14.15 4.41 0.82
CA HIS A 37 -14.58 5.66 0.22
C HIS A 37 -14.23 5.66 -1.27
N HIS A 38 -15.24 5.85 -2.11
CA HIS A 38 -15.06 6.05 -3.54
C HIS A 38 -14.58 7.47 -3.79
N VAL A 39 -13.39 7.60 -4.38
CA VAL A 39 -12.76 8.91 -4.66
C VAL A 39 -13.16 9.40 -6.06
N GLY A 40 -13.56 8.49 -6.94
CA GLY A 40 -14.07 8.75 -8.28
C GLY A 40 -13.21 8.16 -9.40
N THR A 41 -13.62 8.41 -10.64
CA THR A 41 -13.03 7.84 -11.85
C THR A 41 -12.02 8.79 -12.51
N ARG A 42 -10.85 8.28 -12.94
CA ARG A 42 -9.92 9.05 -13.79
C ARG A 42 -10.34 9.02 -15.26
N LYS A 43 -9.77 9.93 -16.08
CA LYS A 43 -9.94 10.05 -17.55
C LYS A 43 -9.79 8.76 -18.39
N GLU A 44 -9.29 7.67 -17.80
CA GLU A 44 -9.07 6.37 -18.45
C GLU A 44 -10.04 5.27 -17.96
N GLY A 45 -11.11 5.63 -17.25
CA GLY A 45 -12.04 4.65 -16.64
C GLY A 45 -11.46 3.91 -15.43
N LYS A 46 -10.37 4.43 -14.84
CA LYS A 46 -9.75 3.83 -13.65
C LYS A 46 -10.45 4.36 -12.41
N GLU A 47 -11.21 3.49 -11.76
CA GLU A 47 -11.83 3.75 -10.47
C GLU A 47 -10.77 3.90 -9.39
N ILE A 48 -11.00 4.84 -8.48
CA ILE A 48 -10.12 5.12 -7.34
C ILE A 48 -10.90 4.87 -6.06
N VAL A 49 -10.41 3.90 -5.30
CA VAL A 49 -10.99 3.51 -4.01
C VAL A 49 -9.99 3.79 -2.90
N ARG A 50 -10.42 4.50 -1.86
CA ARG A 50 -9.67 4.65 -0.62
C ARG A 50 -10.22 3.65 0.40
N ALA A 51 -9.39 2.70 0.81
CA ALA A 51 -9.76 1.69 1.78
C ALA A 51 -9.02 1.91 3.10
N THR A 52 -9.76 1.92 4.21
CA THR A 52 -9.22 1.96 5.57
C THR A 52 -9.03 0.53 6.05
N VAL A 53 -7.79 0.10 6.20
CA VAL A 53 -7.43 -1.25 6.67
C VAL A 53 -7.38 -1.29 8.21
N GLU A 54 -7.73 -2.45 8.77
CA GLU A 54 -7.90 -2.65 10.21
C GLU A 54 -6.62 -2.41 11.04
N ASN A 55 -5.46 -2.86 10.55
CA ASN A 55 -4.22 -2.85 11.33
C ASN A 55 -2.96 -2.57 10.50
N MET A 56 -1.92 -2.03 11.15
CA MET A 56 -0.65 -1.63 10.51
C MET A 56 0.01 -2.78 9.75
N GLU A 57 0.03 -3.95 10.35
CA GLU A 57 0.65 -5.11 9.74
C GLU A 57 0.04 -5.45 8.37
N SER A 58 -1.27 -5.40 8.25
CA SER A 58 -1.98 -5.59 6.98
C SER A 58 -1.56 -4.55 5.94
N LYS A 59 -1.53 -3.26 6.30
CA LYS A 59 -1.05 -2.19 5.41
C LYS A 59 0.38 -2.46 4.93
N ARG A 60 1.27 -2.85 5.85
CA ARG A 60 2.67 -3.19 5.53
C ARG A 60 2.76 -4.38 4.57
N LEU A 61 1.97 -5.42 4.77
CA LEU A 61 1.93 -6.59 3.89
C LEU A 61 1.40 -6.22 2.52
N ILE A 62 0.33 -5.45 2.44
CA ILE A 62 -0.22 -4.94 1.17
C ILE A 62 0.84 -4.14 0.42
N MET A 63 1.49 -3.18 1.09
CA MET A 63 2.53 -2.35 0.49
C MET A 63 3.76 -3.15 0.06
N LYS A 64 4.13 -4.20 0.79
CA LYS A 64 5.22 -5.11 0.43
C LYS A 64 4.87 -5.97 -0.79
N ASN A 65 3.62 -6.43 -0.88
CA ASN A 65 3.18 -7.38 -1.89
C ASN A 65 2.60 -6.70 -3.14
N LYS A 66 2.36 -5.38 -3.13
CA LYS A 66 1.85 -4.63 -4.29
C LYS A 66 2.67 -4.80 -5.57
N LYS A 67 3.94 -5.17 -5.46
CA LYS A 67 4.78 -5.55 -6.61
C LYS A 67 4.21 -6.71 -7.43
N LYS A 68 3.35 -7.56 -6.86
CA LYS A 68 2.61 -8.62 -7.56
C LYS A 68 1.63 -8.06 -8.61
N LEU A 69 1.22 -6.81 -8.47
CA LEU A 69 0.39 -6.12 -9.46
C LEU A 69 1.19 -5.61 -10.68
N LYS A 70 2.51 -5.74 -10.69
CA LYS A 70 3.34 -5.26 -11.80
C LYS A 70 2.95 -6.00 -13.09
N GLY A 71 2.53 -5.26 -14.11
CA GLY A 71 2.04 -5.81 -15.38
C GLY A 71 0.52 -5.99 -15.44
N LEU A 72 -0.20 -5.73 -14.35
CA LEU A 72 -1.66 -5.63 -14.33
C LEU A 72 -2.09 -4.15 -14.40
N GLU A 73 -3.35 -3.91 -14.74
CA GLU A 73 -3.95 -2.55 -14.76
C GLU A 73 -4.39 -2.06 -13.37
N TYR A 74 -3.91 -2.70 -12.29
CA TYR A 74 -4.19 -2.35 -10.91
C TYR A 74 -2.98 -1.73 -10.23
N TYR A 75 -3.21 -0.70 -9.41
CA TYR A 75 -2.17 -0.01 -8.65
C TYR A 75 -2.60 0.19 -7.20
N ILE A 76 -1.64 0.10 -6.29
CA ILE A 76 -1.84 0.42 -4.87
C ILE A 76 -0.84 1.50 -4.44
N ASP A 77 -1.38 2.59 -3.95
CA ASP A 77 -0.64 3.72 -3.39
C ASP A 77 -0.91 3.86 -1.89
N ASP A 78 0.07 4.41 -1.18
CA ASP A 78 -0.05 4.72 0.23
C ASP A 78 -0.68 6.10 0.41
N ASP A 79 -1.77 6.18 1.17
CA ASP A 79 -2.30 7.43 1.69
C ASP A 79 -1.58 7.72 3.01
N SER A 80 -0.30 8.09 2.90
CA SER A 80 0.58 8.26 4.06
C SER A 80 0.11 9.43 4.92
N THR A 81 -0.26 9.15 6.16
CA THR A 81 -0.47 10.20 7.17
C THR A 81 0.85 10.89 7.53
N ASN A 82 0.80 12.13 8.04
CA ASN A 82 1.98 12.88 8.47
C ASN A 82 2.87 12.09 9.47
N ALA A 83 2.28 11.23 10.29
CA ALA A 83 3.00 10.36 11.21
C ALA A 83 3.81 9.27 10.49
N GLU A 84 3.21 8.61 9.49
CA GLU A 84 3.88 7.58 8.68
C GLU A 84 5.03 8.18 7.87
N GLN A 85 4.87 9.40 7.35
CA GLN A 85 5.94 10.14 6.67
C GLN A 85 7.12 10.46 7.60
N LYS A 86 6.86 10.85 8.85
CA LYS A 86 7.92 11.08 9.85
C LYS A 86 8.71 9.80 10.14
N ILE A 87 8.03 8.67 10.28
CA ILE A 87 8.69 7.36 10.48
C ILE A 87 9.55 7.03 9.26
N GLN A 88 9.02 7.15 8.05
CA GLN A 88 9.76 6.87 6.83
C GLN A 88 10.98 7.80 6.65
N LYS A 89 10.86 9.09 7.05
CA LYS A 89 11.97 10.04 7.04
C LYS A 89 13.08 9.64 8.01
N LYS A 90 12.74 9.29 9.26
CA LYS A 90 13.71 8.80 10.25
C LYS A 90 14.45 7.55 9.76
N LEU A 91 13.74 6.60 9.15
CA LEU A 91 14.37 5.40 8.59
C LEU A 91 15.35 5.75 7.46
N ARG A 92 15.04 6.72 6.59
CA ARG A 92 15.98 7.20 5.56
C ARG A 92 17.23 7.84 6.16
N GLU A 93 17.07 8.61 7.24
CA GLU A 93 18.20 9.21 7.94
C GLU A 93 19.12 8.14 8.54
N ILE A 94 18.55 7.13 9.21
CA ILE A 94 19.31 5.98 9.76
C ILE A 94 20.07 5.25 8.65
N VAL A 95 19.39 4.91 7.54
CA VAL A 95 20.06 4.23 6.41
C VAL A 95 21.16 5.09 5.79
N LYS A 96 20.95 6.42 5.68
CA LYS A 96 21.99 7.33 5.15
C LYS A 96 23.26 7.31 6.02
N ILE A 97 23.10 7.25 7.34
CA ILE A 97 24.21 7.14 8.29
C ILE A 97 24.91 5.78 8.16
N GLU A 98 24.14 4.69 8.05
CA GLU A 98 24.70 3.33 8.01
C GLU A 98 25.29 2.93 6.65
N LYS A 99 24.86 3.54 5.53
CA LYS A 99 25.39 3.25 4.18
C LYS A 99 26.89 3.55 4.06
N ASN A 100 27.46 4.34 4.97
CA ASN A 100 28.90 4.57 5.09
C ASN A 100 29.68 3.37 5.66
N LYS A 101 29.02 2.26 6.05
CA LYS A 101 29.64 1.10 6.74
C LYS A 101 29.59 -0.21 5.93
N GLU A 102 29.74 -0.15 4.60
CA GLU A 102 29.89 -1.32 3.68
C GLU A 102 28.74 -2.37 3.64
N LYS A 103 27.68 -2.23 4.46
CA LYS A 103 26.52 -3.14 4.42
C LYS A 103 25.49 -2.71 3.37
N ARG A 104 24.87 -3.68 2.69
CA ARG A 104 23.74 -3.42 1.77
C ARG A 104 22.47 -3.22 2.58
N ILE A 105 22.08 -1.96 2.73
CA ILE A 105 20.91 -1.56 3.51
C ILE A 105 19.81 -1.07 2.57
N THR A 106 18.64 -1.70 2.64
CA THR A 106 17.46 -1.32 1.84
C THR A 106 16.32 -0.84 2.73
N ILE A 107 15.56 0.13 2.25
CA ILE A 107 14.39 0.66 2.96
C ILE A 107 13.13 0.00 2.40
N GLY A 108 12.40 -0.70 3.27
CA GLY A 108 11.04 -1.15 3.00
C GLY A 108 10.00 -0.17 3.57
N TYR A 109 8.72 -0.51 3.41
CA TYR A 109 7.64 0.24 4.07
C TYR A 109 7.78 0.13 5.60
N GLN A 110 8.05 1.27 6.26
CA GLN A 110 8.27 1.39 7.71
C GLN A 110 9.26 0.37 8.30
N LYS A 111 10.26 -0.07 7.53
CA LYS A 111 11.31 -0.96 8.01
C LYS A 111 12.62 -0.76 7.25
N ILE A 112 13.72 -1.13 7.90
CA ILE A 112 15.03 -1.25 7.29
C ILE A 112 15.32 -2.75 7.14
N ASN A 113 15.86 -3.16 6.00
CA ASN A 113 16.45 -4.49 5.84
C ASN A 113 17.97 -4.32 5.70
N ILE A 114 18.71 -5.14 6.43
CA ILE A 114 20.17 -5.19 6.43
C ILE A 114 20.53 -6.59 5.90
N GLU A 115 21.32 -6.65 4.84
CA GLU A 115 21.97 -7.88 4.35
C GLU A 115 23.34 -8.08 5.02
#